data_AF-W9ZCU8-F1
#
_entry.id   AF-W9ZCU8-F1
#
_cell.length_a   1.000
_cell.length_b   1.000
_cell.length_c   1.000
_cell.angle_alpha   90.00
_cell.angle_beta   90.00
_cell.angle_gamma   90.00
#
_symmetry.space_group_name_H-M   'P 1'
#
loop_
_entity.id
_entity.type
_entity.pdbx_description
1 polymer ?
#
loop_
_entity_poly.entity_id
_entity_poly.type
_entity_poly.pdbx_seq_one_letter_code
_entity_poly.pdbx_strand_id
1 'polypeptide(L)'
;MAPHAEDPVQVEYQPEPWSTETKATRVDLGFRDKNASERQRKKRSLADTYEPGRTTIETHEDYEFDYLLPRFPDLHWDELKELPYEDKGLHGDPQFRHLLDAADNIVDYVPKIGTEISGVNLSQLTDAQKCDLARLIATRGVVFFRNQDDFDIEAQRELGKFFGTLHKHATTAVPQKEGLEDVHVVYTTDKSVDQRALFTPTFLWHSDVSYEVQPPSYTSLKVLTGPPRGGGGDTLWCSHYAIYDVLSPQMQKYLEGLTALHSADMQADDSRAGGRPVRREPVTTEHPLVRVNPVTGWKSVFFNPGFVTKIVGVPKAESDTIIRYLNELIATTQEAHVRFQWGKHDVALWDNRVTSHSASYGFTPHRRHAVRVAATAERPYFDPQGRSQEEEHNKKWGLPQTNKDGSRPSNYND
;
A
#
# COMPACT_ATOMS: atom_id res chain seq x y z
N MET A 1 -60.51 -22.25 8.85
CA MET A 1 -61.04 -22.78 7.58
C MET A 1 -60.11 -22.31 6.48
N ALA A 2 -59.45 -23.25 5.80
CA ALA A 2 -58.69 -23.03 4.55
C ALA A 2 -59.68 -22.92 3.35
N PRO A 3 -59.24 -22.65 2.09
CA PRO A 3 -58.34 -23.51 1.28
C PRO A 3 -57.20 -22.71 0.59
N HIS A 4 -55.94 -23.17 0.56
CA HIS A 4 -55.26 -24.20 -0.27
C HIS A 4 -54.81 -23.74 -1.68
N ALA A 5 -53.52 -24.02 -1.92
CA ALA A 5 -52.62 -23.63 -3.01
C ALA A 5 -52.77 -24.48 -4.29
N GLU A 6 -52.22 -23.97 -5.41
CA GLU A 6 -51.82 -24.76 -6.59
C GLU A 6 -50.37 -24.43 -6.99
N ASP A 7 -49.61 -25.47 -7.33
CA ASP A 7 -48.17 -25.52 -7.63
C ASP A 7 -47.84 -25.26 -9.11
N PRO A 8 -46.59 -24.88 -9.47
CA PRO A 8 -46.16 -24.69 -10.85
C PRO A 8 -45.70 -25.97 -11.57
N VAL A 9 -46.02 -26.01 -12.87
CA VAL A 9 -45.77 -27.09 -13.84
C VAL A 9 -44.27 -27.33 -14.11
N GLN A 10 -43.82 -28.59 -14.01
CA GLN A 10 -42.54 -29.06 -14.54
C GLN A 10 -42.68 -29.52 -16.00
N VAL A 11 -41.74 -29.11 -16.85
CA VAL A 11 -41.63 -29.57 -18.24
C VAL A 11 -40.39 -30.47 -18.36
N GLU A 12 -40.61 -31.75 -18.59
CA GLU A 12 -39.59 -32.77 -18.83
C GLU A 12 -39.30 -32.87 -20.34
N TYR A 13 -38.03 -32.70 -20.74
CA TYR A 13 -37.58 -32.82 -22.12
C TYR A 13 -36.90 -34.19 -22.32
N GLN A 14 -37.45 -35.03 -23.20
CA GLN A 14 -36.83 -36.27 -23.65
C GLN A 14 -36.51 -36.22 -25.15
N PRO A 15 -35.23 -36.38 -25.56
CA PRO A 15 -34.89 -36.64 -26.94
C PRO A 15 -34.60 -38.14 -27.19
N GLU A 16 -35.36 -38.74 -28.11
CA GLU A 16 -35.14 -40.06 -28.70
C GLU A 16 -33.85 -40.12 -29.55
N PRO A 17 -33.13 -41.27 -29.60
CA PRO A 17 -31.91 -41.41 -30.39
C PRO A 17 -32.19 -41.88 -31.82
N TRP A 18 -31.60 -41.19 -32.80
CA TRP A 18 -31.53 -41.66 -34.18
C TRP A 18 -30.36 -42.62 -34.37
N SER A 19 -30.69 -43.86 -34.75
CA SER A 19 -29.76 -44.93 -35.11
C SER A 19 -29.32 -44.81 -36.57
N THR A 20 -28.04 -45.08 -36.83
CA THR A 20 -27.59 -45.69 -38.09
C THR A 20 -26.28 -46.45 -37.85
N GLU A 21 -26.40 -47.77 -37.67
CA GLU A 21 -25.29 -48.69 -37.90
C GLU A 21 -25.15 -48.90 -39.41
N THR A 22 -23.92 -48.86 -39.92
CA THR A 22 -23.57 -49.57 -41.15
C THR A 22 -22.16 -50.14 -41.01
N LYS A 23 -22.08 -51.46 -40.86
CA LYS A 23 -20.81 -52.22 -40.92
C LYS A 23 -20.39 -52.37 -42.38
N ALA A 24 -19.16 -51.98 -42.70
CA ALA A 24 -18.45 -52.44 -43.89
C ALA A 24 -16.99 -52.76 -43.52
N THR A 25 -16.64 -54.03 -43.65
CA THR A 25 -15.30 -54.59 -43.44
C THR A 25 -14.48 -54.44 -44.72
N ARG A 26 -13.26 -53.88 -44.69
CA ARG A 26 -12.18 -54.28 -45.62
C ARG A 26 -10.78 -53.77 -45.20
N VAL A 27 -9.93 -54.77 -44.92
CA VAL A 27 -8.53 -54.97 -45.37
C VAL A 27 -7.49 -53.91 -45.03
N ASP A 28 -6.56 -54.36 -44.20
CA ASP A 28 -5.26 -53.81 -43.85
C ASP A 28 -4.32 -53.76 -45.07
N LEU A 29 -3.84 -52.57 -45.44
CA LEU A 29 -2.73 -52.35 -46.36
C LEU A 29 -1.86 -51.24 -45.78
N GLY A 30 -0.71 -51.65 -45.25
CA GLY A 30 0.26 -50.76 -44.63
C GLY A 30 0.80 -49.71 -45.60
N PHE A 31 0.79 -48.46 -45.13
CA PHE A 31 1.72 -47.44 -45.56
C PHE A 31 2.40 -46.87 -44.31
N ARG A 32 3.72 -47.08 -44.25
CA ARG A 32 4.61 -46.39 -43.30
C ARG A 32 4.57 -44.90 -43.64
N ASP A 33 3.80 -44.13 -42.88
CA ASP A 33 3.82 -42.69 -43.00
C ASP A 33 5.01 -42.12 -42.21
N LYS A 34 6.06 -41.76 -42.94
CA LYS A 34 7.23 -41.03 -42.44
C LYS A 34 6.83 -39.58 -42.19
N ASN A 35 6.09 -39.30 -41.12
CA ASN A 35 5.83 -37.94 -40.66
C ASN A 35 5.79 -37.87 -39.13
N ALA A 36 6.82 -38.45 -38.49
CA ALA A 36 7.09 -38.28 -37.06
C ALA A 36 7.89 -36.98 -36.80
N SER A 37 7.48 -35.86 -37.39
CA SER A 37 8.15 -34.57 -37.14
C SER A 37 7.19 -33.38 -37.30
N GLU A 38 6.00 -33.46 -36.72
CA GLU A 38 5.18 -32.26 -36.46
C GLU A 38 4.11 -32.60 -35.42
N ARG A 39 4.54 -32.81 -34.16
CA ARG A 39 3.60 -32.69 -33.04
C ARG A 39 3.22 -31.22 -32.94
N GLN A 40 2.17 -30.83 -33.66
CA GLN A 40 1.32 -29.70 -33.30
C GLN A 40 1.00 -29.84 -31.81
N ARG A 41 1.69 -29.09 -30.94
CA ARG A 41 1.21 -28.82 -29.59
C ARG A 41 -0.13 -28.11 -29.78
N LYS A 42 -1.23 -28.86 -29.73
CA LYS A 42 -2.59 -28.32 -29.62
C LYS A 42 -2.51 -27.23 -28.55
N LYS A 43 -2.68 -25.95 -28.92
CA LYS A 43 -2.78 -24.87 -27.93
C LYS A 43 -3.89 -25.30 -26.98
N ARG A 44 -3.54 -25.53 -25.71
CA ARG A 44 -4.54 -25.84 -24.67
C ARG A 44 -5.56 -24.71 -24.67
N SER A 45 -6.85 -25.06 -24.65
CA SER A 45 -7.90 -24.05 -24.60
C SER A 45 -7.77 -23.28 -23.29
N LEU A 46 -8.10 -21.98 -23.27
CA LEU A 46 -8.21 -21.25 -22.00
C LEU A 46 -9.22 -21.92 -21.06
N ALA A 47 -10.26 -22.56 -21.61
CA ALA A 47 -11.20 -23.36 -20.84
C ALA A 47 -10.54 -24.55 -20.11
N ASP A 48 -9.42 -25.08 -20.63
CA ASP A 48 -8.70 -26.20 -20.03
C ASP A 48 -7.72 -25.77 -18.93
N THR A 49 -7.39 -24.47 -18.85
CA THR A 49 -6.36 -23.93 -17.93
C THR A 49 -6.89 -22.88 -16.97
N TYR A 50 -8.09 -22.34 -17.20
CA TYR A 50 -8.67 -21.30 -16.36
C TYR A 50 -9.42 -21.92 -15.17
N GLU A 51 -8.95 -21.59 -13.97
CA GLU A 51 -9.65 -21.86 -12.72
C GLU A 51 -9.93 -20.53 -12.01
N PRO A 52 -11.21 -20.13 -11.84
CA PRO A 52 -11.56 -18.91 -11.14
C PRO A 52 -10.97 -18.85 -9.72
N GLY A 53 -10.36 -17.72 -9.37
CA GLY A 53 -9.83 -17.48 -8.02
C GLY A 53 -8.52 -18.21 -7.68
N ARG A 54 -7.90 -18.91 -8.65
CA ARG A 54 -6.57 -19.49 -8.48
C ARG A 54 -5.57 -18.86 -9.44
N THR A 55 -4.38 -18.58 -8.91
CA THR A 55 -3.24 -18.15 -9.73
C THR A 55 -2.08 -19.12 -9.57
N THR A 56 -1.18 -19.15 -10.55
CA THR A 56 -0.03 -20.05 -10.54
C THR A 56 0.89 -19.72 -9.38
N ILE A 57 1.19 -20.71 -8.55
CA ILE A 57 2.11 -20.59 -7.43
C ILE A 57 3.51 -20.90 -7.94
N GLU A 58 4.44 -19.98 -7.76
CA GLU A 58 5.85 -20.18 -8.07
C GLU A 58 6.53 -21.04 -7.00
N THR A 59 7.41 -21.95 -7.43
CA THR A 59 8.31 -22.68 -6.54
C THR A 59 9.63 -21.92 -6.41
N HIS A 60 10.29 -22.05 -5.26
CA HIS A 60 11.50 -21.30 -4.93
C HIS A 60 12.60 -22.25 -4.42
N GLU A 61 13.01 -23.22 -5.25
CA GLU A 61 14.09 -24.17 -4.90
C GLU A 61 15.47 -23.49 -4.88
N ASP A 62 15.77 -22.66 -5.89
CA ASP A 62 16.94 -21.76 -5.92
C ASP A 62 16.44 -20.31 -5.88
N TYR A 63 16.53 -19.65 -4.73
CA TYR A 63 15.95 -18.32 -4.53
C TYR A 63 17.02 -17.21 -4.56
N GLU A 64 17.03 -16.44 -5.65
CA GLU A 64 18.02 -15.39 -5.92
C GLU A 64 18.12 -14.30 -4.81
N PHE A 65 17.07 -14.12 -4.01
CA PHE A 65 17.02 -13.14 -2.92
C PHE A 65 17.18 -13.77 -1.52
N ASP A 66 17.79 -14.95 -1.41
CA ASP A 66 18.02 -15.62 -0.12
C ASP A 66 18.75 -14.73 0.89
N TYR A 67 19.72 -13.94 0.42
CA TYR A 67 20.46 -12.99 1.26
C TYR A 67 19.60 -11.86 1.86
N LEU A 68 18.40 -11.64 1.31
CA LEU A 68 17.41 -10.67 1.81
C LEU A 68 16.33 -11.30 2.69
N LEU A 69 16.37 -12.62 2.92
CA LEU A 69 15.43 -13.28 3.83
C LEU A 69 15.49 -12.67 5.23
N PRO A 70 14.37 -12.72 5.98
CA PRO A 70 14.29 -12.07 7.28
C PRO A 70 15.15 -12.78 8.32
N ARG A 71 15.84 -12.00 9.15
CA ARG A 71 16.39 -12.41 10.44
C ARG A 71 16.07 -11.40 11.53
N PHE A 72 16.18 -11.85 12.78
CA PHE A 72 15.98 -11.04 13.98
C PHE A 72 17.25 -11.03 14.85
N PRO A 73 18.31 -10.33 14.42
CA PRO A 73 19.54 -10.29 15.19
C PRO A 73 19.32 -9.53 16.49
N ASP A 74 20.01 -10.00 17.54
CA ASP A 74 20.06 -9.36 18.85
C ASP A 74 21.04 -8.18 18.78
N LEU A 75 20.50 -7.00 18.49
CA LEU A 75 21.22 -5.75 18.32
C LEU A 75 20.57 -4.68 19.19
N HIS A 76 21.35 -3.67 19.57
CA HIS A 76 20.86 -2.52 20.32
C HIS A 76 21.17 -1.24 19.55
N TRP A 77 20.16 -0.40 19.41
CA TRP A 77 20.23 0.92 18.79
C TRP A 77 20.28 1.99 19.86
N ASP A 78 21.06 3.03 19.60
CA ASP A 78 21.02 4.23 20.42
C ASP A 78 19.60 4.85 20.46
N GLU A 79 19.35 5.61 21.51
CA GLU A 79 18.19 6.48 21.63
C GLU A 79 18.06 7.41 20.42
N LEU A 80 16.83 7.67 20.00
CA LEU A 80 16.56 8.60 18.92
C LEU A 80 16.97 10.00 19.34
N LYS A 81 17.73 10.67 18.48
CA LYS A 81 18.08 12.08 18.60
C LYS A 81 17.41 12.83 17.47
N GLU A 82 16.95 14.05 17.75
CA GLU A 82 16.50 14.93 16.67
C GLU A 82 17.68 15.27 15.76
N LEU A 83 17.51 14.98 14.47
CA LEU A 83 18.50 15.23 13.43
C LEU A 83 18.06 16.44 12.59
N PRO A 84 19.01 17.26 12.11
CA PRO A 84 18.71 18.26 11.08
C PRO A 84 18.11 17.56 9.85
N TYR A 85 16.99 18.08 9.37
CA TYR A 85 16.31 17.58 8.18
C TYR A 85 15.94 18.74 7.26
N GLU A 86 16.23 18.57 5.97
CA GLU A 86 15.81 19.47 4.92
C GLU A 86 15.12 18.64 3.84
N ASP A 87 13.86 18.96 3.56
CA ASP A 87 13.07 18.17 2.63
C ASP A 87 13.48 18.41 1.17
N LYS A 88 13.87 17.35 0.48
CA LYS A 88 14.29 17.42 -0.94
C LYS A 88 13.16 17.80 -1.90
N GLY A 89 11.90 17.59 -1.53
CA GLY A 89 10.75 18.02 -2.31
C GLY A 89 10.61 19.55 -2.42
N LEU A 90 11.24 20.31 -1.51
CA LEU A 90 11.31 21.77 -1.60
C LEU A 90 12.17 22.26 -2.78
N HIS A 91 13.12 21.42 -3.22
CA HIS A 91 14.05 21.71 -4.31
C HIS A 91 13.58 21.14 -5.66
N GLY A 92 12.46 20.42 -5.69
CA GLY A 92 11.87 19.88 -6.91
C GLY A 92 11.18 20.95 -7.74
N ASP A 93 11.18 20.78 -9.07
CA ASP A 93 10.46 21.64 -10.00
C ASP A 93 8.94 21.60 -9.69
N PRO A 94 8.25 22.76 -9.59
CA PRO A 94 6.82 22.81 -9.31
C PRO A 94 5.92 22.07 -10.32
N GLN A 95 6.43 21.79 -11.51
CA GLN A 95 5.77 21.03 -12.57
C GLN A 95 6.43 19.66 -12.80
N PHE A 96 7.39 19.26 -11.96
CA PHE A 96 8.06 17.95 -12.00
C PHE A 96 8.79 17.66 -13.32
N ARG A 97 9.25 18.70 -14.03
CA ARG A 97 9.76 18.60 -15.39
C ARG A 97 10.94 17.64 -15.52
N HIS A 98 11.91 17.69 -14.60
CA HIS A 98 13.11 16.85 -14.69
C HIS A 98 12.75 15.36 -14.66
N LEU A 99 11.77 14.99 -13.82
CA LEU A 99 11.27 13.61 -13.74
C LEU A 99 10.37 13.26 -14.92
N LEU A 100 9.38 14.11 -15.23
CA LEU A 100 8.33 13.78 -16.19
C LEU A 100 8.75 13.92 -17.64
N ASP A 101 9.75 14.73 -17.96
CA ASP A 101 10.33 14.79 -19.32
C ASP A 101 11.04 13.49 -19.71
N ALA A 102 11.42 12.67 -18.72
CA ALA A 102 12.00 11.34 -18.92
C ALA A 102 10.94 10.20 -18.84
N ALA A 103 9.67 10.53 -18.62
CA ALA A 103 8.60 9.54 -18.51
C ALA A 103 7.93 9.27 -19.86
N ASP A 104 7.60 8.01 -20.11
CA ASP A 104 6.85 7.59 -21.30
C ASP A 104 5.34 7.76 -21.10
N ASN A 105 4.86 7.58 -19.87
CA ASN A 105 3.43 7.62 -19.53
C ASN A 105 3.20 7.93 -18.05
N ILE A 106 2.07 8.57 -17.75
CA ILE A 106 1.64 8.90 -16.40
C ILE A 106 0.16 8.53 -16.25
N VAL A 107 -0.18 7.83 -15.17
CA VAL A 107 -1.56 7.45 -14.86
C VAL A 107 -1.87 7.77 -13.41
N ASP A 108 -2.84 8.65 -13.16
CA ASP A 108 -3.38 8.84 -11.82
C ASP A 108 -4.41 7.76 -11.50
N TYR A 109 -4.35 7.19 -10.30
CA TYR A 109 -5.32 6.19 -9.84
C TYR A 109 -6.62 6.84 -9.39
N VAL A 110 -6.51 7.85 -8.53
CA VAL A 110 -7.64 8.67 -8.07
C VAL A 110 -7.20 10.14 -7.96
N PRO A 111 -8.11 11.11 -8.08
CA PRO A 111 -7.74 12.53 -8.11
C PRO A 111 -6.91 13.01 -6.90
N LYS A 112 -7.13 12.44 -5.71
CA LYS A 112 -6.48 12.90 -4.46
C LYS A 112 -5.23 12.12 -4.04
N ILE A 113 -4.94 10.96 -4.65
CA ILE A 113 -3.80 10.11 -4.29
C ILE A 113 -3.41 9.16 -5.43
N GLY A 114 -2.12 8.83 -5.51
CA GLY A 114 -1.62 7.75 -6.35
C GLY A 114 -1.36 8.17 -7.80
N THR A 115 -0.12 7.96 -8.23
CA THR A 115 0.32 8.20 -9.62
C THR A 115 1.28 7.08 -10.03
N GLU A 116 1.05 6.44 -11.17
CA GLU A 116 1.98 5.50 -11.80
C GLU A 116 2.79 6.22 -12.89
N ILE A 117 4.10 6.00 -12.91
CA ILE A 117 5.01 6.54 -13.92
C ILE A 117 5.68 5.39 -14.65
N SER A 118 5.67 5.45 -15.98
CA SER A 118 6.38 4.52 -16.86
C SER A 118 7.54 5.22 -17.59
N GLY A 119 8.53 4.46 -18.04
CA GLY A 119 9.69 4.99 -18.79
C GLY A 119 10.85 5.51 -17.93
N VAL A 120 10.64 5.67 -16.61
CA VAL A 120 11.66 6.12 -15.66
C VAL A 120 12.34 4.92 -14.99
N ASN A 121 13.68 4.89 -15.01
CA ASN A 121 14.49 3.93 -14.25
C ASN A 121 14.96 4.56 -12.93
N LEU A 122 14.45 4.06 -11.81
CA LEU A 122 14.78 4.57 -10.47
C LEU A 122 16.26 4.45 -10.11
N SER A 123 16.99 3.50 -10.69
CA SER A 123 18.43 3.30 -10.43
C SER A 123 19.32 4.36 -11.10
N GLN A 124 18.78 5.13 -12.04
CA GLN A 124 19.53 6.08 -12.88
C GLN A 124 19.07 7.54 -12.71
N LEU A 125 18.29 7.84 -11.67
CA LEU A 125 17.81 9.19 -11.42
C LEU A 125 18.97 10.15 -11.16
N THR A 126 18.94 11.29 -11.84
CA THR A 126 19.73 12.46 -11.48
C THR A 126 19.20 13.09 -10.18
N ASP A 127 20.00 13.90 -9.50
CA ASP A 127 19.57 14.53 -8.26
C ASP A 127 18.37 15.48 -8.45
N ALA A 128 18.28 16.17 -9.59
CA ALA A 128 17.11 16.98 -9.93
C ALA A 128 15.84 16.12 -10.08
N GLN A 129 15.95 14.95 -10.72
CA GLN A 129 14.86 13.99 -10.81
C GLN A 129 14.45 13.43 -9.45
N LYS A 130 15.41 13.18 -8.55
CA LYS A 130 15.10 12.74 -7.17
C LYS A 130 14.35 13.83 -6.39
N CYS A 131 14.72 15.11 -6.54
CA CYS A 131 13.97 16.23 -5.94
C CYS A 131 12.54 16.35 -6.49
N ASP A 132 12.37 16.24 -7.82
CA ASP A 132 11.05 16.20 -8.46
C ASP A 132 10.21 15.01 -7.96
N LEU A 133 10.84 13.84 -7.82
CA LEU A 133 10.21 12.64 -7.28
C LEU A 133 9.74 12.85 -5.84
N ALA A 134 10.58 13.39 -4.95
CA ALA A 134 10.21 13.72 -3.58
C ALA A 134 8.99 14.68 -3.55
N ARG A 135 9.02 15.74 -4.36
CA ARG A 135 7.92 16.70 -4.47
C ARG A 135 6.63 16.04 -4.96
N LEU A 136 6.74 15.16 -5.96
CA LEU A 136 5.59 14.46 -6.51
C LEU A 136 5.00 13.49 -5.47
N ILE A 137 5.83 12.75 -4.74
CA ILE A 137 5.39 11.87 -3.66
C ILE A 137 4.67 12.67 -2.56
N ALA A 138 5.20 13.81 -2.12
CA ALA A 138 4.56 14.67 -1.12
C ALA A 138 3.20 15.23 -1.60
N THR A 139 3.06 15.45 -2.91
CA THR A 139 1.85 15.98 -3.56
C THR A 139 0.80 14.89 -3.78
N ARG A 140 1.24 13.68 -4.18
CA ARG A 140 0.36 12.58 -4.60
C ARG A 140 0.17 11.52 -3.52
N GLY A 141 0.84 11.64 -2.38
CA GLY A 141 0.84 10.67 -1.28
C GLY A 141 1.66 9.42 -1.60
N VAL A 142 1.46 8.81 -2.77
CA VAL A 142 2.21 7.63 -3.25
C VAL A 142 2.39 7.67 -4.76
N VAL A 143 3.57 7.21 -5.22
CA VAL A 143 3.94 7.06 -6.63
C VAL A 143 4.41 5.63 -6.89
N PHE A 144 4.06 5.08 -8.05
CA PHE A 144 4.32 3.70 -8.43
C PHE A 144 5.18 3.60 -9.69
N PHE A 145 6.06 2.60 -9.71
CA PHE A 145 6.92 2.25 -10.84
C PHE A 145 6.84 0.75 -11.07
N ARG A 146 6.72 0.34 -12.33
CA ARG A 146 6.63 -1.06 -12.72
C ARG A 146 7.99 -1.59 -13.18
N ASN A 147 8.22 -2.90 -13.02
CA ASN A 147 9.34 -3.64 -13.60
C ASN A 147 10.71 -2.93 -13.38
N GLN A 148 11.04 -2.59 -12.14
CA GLN A 148 12.30 -1.91 -11.80
C GLN A 148 13.37 -2.95 -11.43
N ASP A 149 13.74 -3.80 -12.38
CA ASP A 149 14.71 -4.89 -12.18
C ASP A 149 16.05 -4.37 -11.62
N ASP A 150 16.60 -3.33 -12.26
CA ASP A 150 17.90 -2.70 -11.93
C ASP A 150 17.91 -1.91 -10.62
N PHE A 151 16.75 -1.62 -10.03
CA PHE A 151 16.64 -0.91 -8.76
C PHE A 151 16.87 -1.86 -7.57
N ASP A 152 18.08 -2.37 -7.42
CA ASP A 152 18.45 -3.30 -6.35
C ASP A 152 18.40 -2.66 -4.95
N ILE A 153 18.73 -3.46 -3.92
CA ILE A 153 18.65 -2.97 -2.54
C ILE A 153 19.63 -1.83 -2.25
N GLU A 154 20.81 -1.80 -2.89
CA GLU A 154 21.77 -0.73 -2.65
C GLU A 154 21.31 0.55 -3.36
N ALA A 155 20.79 0.47 -4.59
CA ALA A 155 20.17 1.60 -5.27
C ALA A 155 18.98 2.17 -4.48
N GLN A 156 18.16 1.29 -3.88
CA GLN A 156 17.05 1.68 -3.00
C GLN A 156 17.54 2.42 -1.74
N ARG A 157 18.63 1.95 -1.13
CA ARG A 157 19.27 2.63 0.02
C ARG A 157 19.88 3.96 -0.35
N GLU A 158 20.56 4.07 -1.51
CA GLU A 158 21.12 5.34 -1.98
C GLU A 158 20.04 6.38 -2.26
N LEU A 159 18.89 5.97 -2.81
CA LEU A 159 17.74 6.87 -2.95
C LEU A 159 17.19 7.31 -1.59
N GLY A 160 17.07 6.39 -0.63
CA GLY A 160 16.66 6.72 0.74
C GLY A 160 17.63 7.71 1.42
N LYS A 161 18.94 7.51 1.27
CA LYS A 161 19.99 8.40 1.81
C LYS A 161 19.92 9.81 1.22
N PHE A 162 19.53 9.91 -0.06
CA PHE A 162 19.31 11.21 -0.69
C PHE A 162 18.17 11.99 -0.02
N PHE A 163 17.11 11.29 0.38
CA PHE A 163 15.95 11.87 1.05
C PHE A 163 16.17 12.19 2.52
N GLY A 164 17.01 11.44 3.22
CA GLY A 164 17.31 11.68 4.63
C GLY A 164 18.13 10.57 5.27
N THR A 165 18.25 10.61 6.59
CA THR A 165 18.92 9.53 7.34
C THR A 165 18.07 8.26 7.28
N LEU A 166 18.67 7.13 6.93
CA LEU A 166 17.92 5.87 6.84
C LEU A 166 17.45 5.41 8.22
N HIS A 167 16.17 5.07 8.32
CA HIS A 167 15.54 4.59 9.55
C HIS A 167 15.99 3.16 9.88
N LYS A 168 16.29 2.90 11.16
CA LYS A 168 16.53 1.56 11.70
C LYS A 168 15.40 1.18 12.64
N HIS A 169 14.60 0.20 12.22
CA HIS A 169 13.41 -0.21 12.94
C HIS A 169 13.76 -0.95 14.25
N ALA A 170 12.97 -0.69 15.30
CA ALA A 170 13.20 -1.27 16.62
C ALA A 170 12.90 -2.78 16.67
N THR A 171 11.81 -3.23 16.06
CA THR A 171 11.27 -4.60 16.28
C THR A 171 11.17 -5.50 15.03
N THR A 172 11.29 -4.95 13.81
CA THR A 172 11.00 -5.73 12.58
C THR A 172 12.21 -6.53 12.11
N ALA A 173 11.99 -7.43 11.16
CA ALA A 173 13.06 -8.21 10.56
C ALA A 173 13.96 -7.34 9.66
N VAL A 174 15.24 -7.70 9.62
CA VAL A 174 16.25 -7.16 8.70
C VAL A 174 16.77 -8.28 7.79
N PRO A 175 17.45 -7.97 6.66
CA PRO A 175 18.06 -8.97 5.80
C PRO A 175 19.05 -9.90 6.51
N GLN A 176 19.20 -11.11 5.99
CA GLN A 176 20.26 -12.05 6.40
C GLN A 176 21.65 -11.49 6.16
N LYS A 177 21.85 -10.78 5.03
CA LYS A 177 23.10 -10.06 4.73
C LYS A 177 23.33 -8.96 5.77
N GLU A 178 24.49 -9.01 6.41
CA GLU A 178 24.96 -7.97 7.35
C GLU A 178 25.24 -6.64 6.65
N GLY A 179 25.08 -5.54 7.38
CA GLY A 179 25.26 -4.18 6.85
C GLY A 179 24.00 -3.58 6.20
N LEU A 180 22.87 -4.30 6.27
CA LEU A 180 21.56 -3.90 5.78
C LEU A 180 20.55 -3.68 6.92
N GLU A 181 20.99 -3.32 8.12
CA GLU A 181 20.12 -3.16 9.30
C GLU A 181 19.16 -1.96 9.21
N ASP A 182 19.34 -1.10 8.20
CA ASP A 182 18.42 -0.03 7.79
C ASP A 182 17.37 -0.46 6.75
N VAL A 183 17.34 -1.76 6.40
CA VAL A 183 16.37 -2.36 5.49
C VAL A 183 15.36 -3.19 6.31
N HIS A 184 14.08 -2.96 6.06
CA HIS A 184 13.00 -3.75 6.63
C HIS A 184 12.57 -4.83 5.63
N VAL A 185 12.47 -6.08 6.11
CA VAL A 185 12.02 -7.22 5.29
C VAL A 185 10.55 -7.55 5.55
N VAL A 186 9.73 -7.49 4.49
CA VAL A 186 8.34 -7.95 4.50
C VAL A 186 8.28 -9.31 3.84
N TYR A 187 8.02 -10.36 4.63
CA TYR A 187 8.07 -11.74 4.15
C TYR A 187 6.87 -12.56 4.62
N THR A 188 6.24 -13.28 3.69
CA THR A 188 5.10 -14.16 3.94
C THR A 188 5.23 -15.43 3.10
N THR A 189 4.83 -16.56 3.67
CA THR A 189 4.81 -17.89 3.02
C THR A 189 3.51 -18.60 3.36
N ASP A 190 3.32 -19.81 2.82
CA ASP A 190 2.24 -20.72 3.18
C ASP A 190 2.19 -21.09 4.68
N LYS A 191 3.31 -20.94 5.40
CA LYS A 191 3.43 -21.19 6.83
C LYS A 191 3.16 -19.96 7.71
N SER A 192 2.94 -18.80 7.10
CA SER A 192 2.71 -17.55 7.84
C SER A 192 1.31 -17.51 8.43
N VAL A 193 1.18 -16.92 9.63
CA VAL A 193 -0.12 -16.71 10.28
C VAL A 193 -0.92 -15.67 9.51
N ASP A 194 -2.19 -15.97 9.25
CA ASP A 194 -3.13 -15.03 8.66
C ASP A 194 -3.50 -13.92 9.68
N GLN A 195 -3.03 -12.71 9.42
CA GLN A 195 -3.20 -11.56 10.31
C GLN A 195 -4.68 -11.16 10.49
N ARG A 196 -5.58 -11.57 9.58
CA ARG A 196 -7.02 -11.35 9.71
C ARG A 196 -7.63 -12.04 10.93
N ALA A 197 -6.97 -13.08 11.45
CA ALA A 197 -7.39 -13.75 12.67
C ALA A 197 -6.97 -13.01 13.95
N LEU A 198 -6.03 -12.06 13.85
CA LEU A 198 -5.43 -11.37 15.00
C LEU A 198 -5.93 -9.94 15.16
N PHE A 199 -6.24 -9.27 14.05
CA PHE A 199 -6.55 -7.84 14.05
C PHE A 199 -7.85 -7.53 13.31
N THR A 200 -8.55 -6.49 13.77
CA THR A 200 -9.67 -5.93 13.00
C THR A 200 -9.14 -5.33 11.69
N PRO A 201 -9.94 -5.29 10.61
CA PRO A 201 -9.51 -4.71 9.35
C PRO A 201 -9.05 -3.25 9.47
N THR A 202 -9.64 -2.49 10.40
CA THR A 202 -9.30 -1.09 10.64
C THR A 202 -7.95 -0.94 11.35
N PHE A 203 -7.62 -1.84 12.29
CA PHE A 203 -6.35 -1.81 13.03
C PHE A 203 -5.11 -1.94 12.12
N LEU A 204 -5.28 -2.54 10.94
CA LEU A 204 -4.19 -2.74 9.97
C LEU A 204 -3.75 -1.45 9.27
N TRP A 205 -4.55 -0.37 9.32
CA TRP A 205 -4.16 0.93 8.76
C TRP A 205 -3.15 1.64 9.65
N HIS A 206 -1.99 2.00 9.10
CA HIS A 206 -0.95 2.70 9.84
C HIS A 206 -0.13 3.65 8.97
N SER A 207 0.40 4.71 9.59
CA SER A 207 1.56 5.45 9.10
C SER A 207 2.77 4.86 9.83
N ASP A 208 3.84 4.54 9.10
CA ASP A 208 4.98 3.84 9.70
C ASP A 208 5.58 4.64 10.86
N VAL A 209 5.75 3.96 11.99
CA VAL A 209 6.58 4.44 13.11
C VAL A 209 6.20 5.83 13.63
N SER A 210 4.91 6.22 13.51
CA SER A 210 4.42 7.55 13.89
C SER A 210 4.62 7.92 15.37
N TYR A 211 4.97 6.94 16.21
CA TYR A 211 5.34 7.12 17.61
C TYR A 211 6.72 7.72 17.85
N GLU A 212 7.59 7.77 16.85
CA GLU A 212 8.91 8.38 16.98
C GLU A 212 8.86 9.91 16.94
N VAL A 213 9.90 10.56 17.46
CA VAL A 213 10.01 12.03 17.50
C VAL A 213 10.08 12.62 16.08
N GLN A 214 10.83 11.97 15.20
CA GLN A 214 10.92 12.28 13.78
C GLN A 214 10.51 11.03 12.98
N PRO A 215 9.20 10.80 12.77
CA PRO A 215 8.73 9.67 11.98
C PRO A 215 9.30 9.71 10.55
N PRO A 216 9.40 8.56 9.86
CA PRO A 216 9.85 8.55 8.48
C PRO A 216 8.94 9.32 7.51
N SER A 217 9.53 9.88 6.43
CA SER A 217 8.82 10.50 5.31
C SER A 217 8.78 9.55 4.11
N TYR A 218 9.63 9.82 3.11
CA TYR A 218 9.70 9.11 1.86
C TYR A 218 10.16 7.68 2.10
N THR A 219 9.25 6.76 1.86
CA THR A 219 9.46 5.33 2.11
C THR A 219 9.25 4.59 0.81
N SER A 220 10.18 3.70 0.49
CA SER A 220 10.15 2.87 -0.71
C SER A 220 9.92 1.41 -0.32
N LEU A 221 9.08 0.71 -1.06
CA LEU A 221 8.90 -0.74 -0.96
C LEU A 221 9.06 -1.35 -2.35
N LYS A 222 10.01 -2.27 -2.51
CA LYS A 222 10.20 -3.07 -3.73
C LYS A 222 9.73 -4.50 -3.47
N VAL A 223 8.81 -5.00 -4.30
CA VAL A 223 8.43 -6.43 -4.28
C VAL A 223 9.46 -7.21 -5.09
N LEU A 224 10.18 -8.11 -4.43
CA LEU A 224 11.19 -8.96 -5.06
C LEU A 224 10.54 -10.19 -5.71
N THR A 225 9.56 -10.77 -5.02
CA THR A 225 8.68 -11.82 -5.53
C THR A 225 7.33 -11.73 -4.82
N GLY A 226 6.25 -12.09 -5.49
CA GLY A 226 4.92 -12.02 -4.92
C GLY A 226 3.90 -12.81 -5.74
N PRO A 227 2.63 -12.84 -5.30
CA PRO A 227 1.55 -13.32 -6.14
C PRO A 227 1.55 -12.55 -7.48
N PRO A 228 1.21 -13.21 -8.60
CA PRO A 228 1.00 -12.50 -9.85
C PRO A 228 -0.18 -11.53 -9.70
N ARG A 229 -0.30 -10.56 -10.62
CA ARG A 229 -1.42 -9.61 -10.62
C ARG A 229 -2.76 -10.35 -10.58
N GLY A 230 -3.61 -9.99 -9.63
CA GLY A 230 -4.89 -10.66 -9.37
C GLY A 230 -4.82 -11.81 -8.35
N GLY A 231 -3.63 -12.23 -7.92
CA GLY A 231 -3.41 -13.24 -6.87
C GLY A 231 -3.54 -12.73 -5.43
N GLY A 232 -3.76 -11.42 -5.25
CA GLY A 232 -3.83 -10.76 -3.94
C GLY A 232 -2.47 -10.29 -3.43
N GLY A 233 -2.39 -9.91 -2.14
CA GLY A 233 -1.17 -9.34 -1.56
C GLY A 233 -0.90 -7.88 -1.94
N ASP A 234 -1.93 -7.22 -2.46
CA ASP A 234 -2.02 -5.79 -2.76
C ASP A 234 -1.76 -4.95 -1.52
N THR A 235 -1.40 -3.69 -1.73
CA THR A 235 -1.32 -2.68 -0.68
C THR A 235 -2.29 -1.55 -0.98
N LEU A 236 -2.96 -1.08 0.07
CA LEU A 236 -3.85 0.07 -0.01
C LEU A 236 -3.19 1.25 0.70
N TRP A 237 -3.36 2.45 0.17
CA TRP A 237 -3.00 3.71 0.82
C TRP A 237 -4.22 4.60 0.96
N CYS A 238 -4.24 5.41 2.01
CA CYS A 238 -5.26 6.40 2.31
C CYS A 238 -4.61 7.78 2.43
N SER A 239 -5.12 8.77 1.69
CA SER A 239 -4.66 10.15 1.74
C SER A 239 -5.23 10.87 2.94
N HIS A 240 -4.35 11.29 3.85
CA HIS A 240 -4.76 12.05 5.02
C HIS A 240 -5.04 13.53 4.72
N TYR A 241 -4.63 14.02 3.55
CA TYR A 241 -5.16 15.27 3.00
C TYR A 241 -6.64 15.12 2.67
N ALA A 242 -7.01 14.04 1.97
CA ALA A 242 -8.40 13.78 1.60
C ALA A 242 -9.26 13.54 2.85
N ILE A 243 -8.74 12.86 3.87
CA ILE A 243 -9.43 12.71 5.16
C ILE A 243 -9.64 14.07 5.84
N TYR A 244 -8.66 14.97 5.82
CA TYR A 244 -8.84 16.33 6.32
C TYR A 244 -9.93 17.08 5.52
N ASP A 245 -9.92 16.93 4.20
CA ASP A 245 -10.84 17.61 3.29
C ASP A 245 -12.30 17.15 3.43
N VAL A 246 -12.60 15.93 3.87
CA VAL A 246 -14.00 15.50 4.06
C VAL A 246 -14.62 16.02 5.36
N LEU A 247 -13.81 16.48 6.31
CA LEU A 247 -14.29 17.03 7.58
C LEU A 247 -15.07 18.34 7.35
N SER A 248 -16.08 18.59 8.18
CA SER A 248 -16.74 19.89 8.23
C SER A 248 -15.75 20.98 8.69
N PRO A 249 -15.93 22.25 8.28
CA PRO A 249 -15.05 23.33 8.73
C PRO A 249 -14.98 23.46 10.26
N GLN A 250 -16.07 23.13 10.97
CA GLN A 250 -16.11 23.16 12.43
C GLN A 250 -15.26 22.02 13.04
N MET A 251 -15.34 20.82 12.45
CA MET A 251 -14.52 19.69 12.90
C MET A 251 -13.04 19.95 12.60
N GLN A 252 -12.71 20.47 11.40
CA GLN A 252 -11.35 20.89 11.06
C GLN A 252 -10.79 21.84 12.13
N LYS A 253 -11.48 22.95 12.40
CA LYS A 253 -11.07 23.94 13.41
C LYS A 253 -10.89 23.32 14.80
N TYR A 254 -11.75 22.38 15.19
CA TYR A 254 -11.63 21.72 16.47
C TYR A 254 -10.37 20.84 16.55
N LEU A 255 -10.08 20.04 15.51
CA LEU A 255 -8.93 19.12 15.50
C LEU A 255 -7.59 19.83 15.31
N GLU A 256 -7.54 20.98 14.64
CA GLU A 256 -6.32 21.77 14.40
C GLU A 256 -5.58 22.17 15.67
N GLY A 257 -6.28 22.34 16.80
CA GLY A 257 -5.69 22.71 18.09
C GLY A 257 -5.31 21.53 18.97
N LEU A 258 -5.54 20.28 18.52
CA LEU A 258 -5.36 19.08 19.34
C LEU A 258 -4.07 18.35 19.01
N THR A 259 -3.57 17.62 20.00
CA THR A 259 -2.45 16.69 19.88
C THR A 259 -2.88 15.28 20.29
N ALA A 260 -2.17 14.27 19.80
CA ALA A 260 -2.43 12.87 20.09
C ALA A 260 -1.14 12.15 20.54
N LEU A 261 -1.29 11.15 21.41
CA LEU A 261 -0.20 10.27 21.83
C LEU A 261 -0.10 9.09 20.86
N HIS A 262 1.07 8.93 20.27
CA HIS A 262 1.45 7.80 19.43
C HIS A 262 2.42 6.91 20.22
N SER A 263 2.09 5.64 20.42
CA SER A 263 2.88 4.73 21.27
C SER A 263 3.42 3.52 20.51
N ALA A 264 4.67 3.15 20.81
CA ALA A 264 5.33 1.93 20.34
C ALA A 264 5.07 0.71 21.25
N ASP A 265 4.45 0.89 22.42
CA ASP A 265 4.42 -0.10 23.50
C ASP A 265 3.80 -1.42 23.03
N MET A 266 2.64 -1.36 22.37
CA MET A 266 1.96 -2.54 21.85
C MET A 266 2.84 -3.34 20.88
N GLN A 267 3.55 -2.65 19.98
CA GLN A 267 4.43 -3.30 19.01
C GLN A 267 5.67 -3.93 19.68
N ALA A 268 6.21 -3.28 20.71
CA ALA A 268 7.33 -3.82 21.48
C ALA A 268 6.91 -5.04 22.30
N ASP A 269 5.73 -5.01 22.92
CA ASP A 269 5.18 -6.13 23.68
C ASP A 269 4.86 -7.34 22.79
N ASP A 270 4.27 -7.11 21.61
CA ASP A 270 4.06 -8.16 20.61
C ASP A 270 5.38 -8.79 20.15
N SER A 271 6.42 -7.98 19.96
CA SER A 271 7.76 -8.48 19.62
C SER A 271 8.32 -9.37 20.72
N ARG A 272 8.27 -8.93 21.98
CA ARG A 272 8.73 -9.72 23.15
C ARG A 272 7.93 -11.01 23.31
N ALA A 273 6.60 -10.95 23.19
CA ALA A 273 5.72 -12.11 23.28
C ALA A 273 6.02 -13.14 22.17
N GLY A 274 6.42 -12.67 20.99
CA GLY A 274 6.89 -13.50 19.89
C GLY A 274 8.34 -14.00 20.00
N GLY A 275 9.04 -13.71 21.10
CA GLY A 275 10.45 -14.08 21.30
C GLY A 275 11.43 -13.34 20.39
N ARG A 276 11.07 -12.14 19.92
CA ARG A 276 11.86 -11.30 19.00
C ARG A 276 12.48 -10.11 19.74
N PRO A 277 13.67 -9.64 19.33
CA PRO A 277 14.38 -8.56 19.99
C PRO A 277 13.64 -7.22 19.84
N VAL A 278 13.74 -6.40 20.88
CA VAL A 278 13.37 -4.97 20.86
C VAL A 278 14.66 -4.18 20.89
N ARG A 279 15.09 -3.69 19.72
CA ARG A 279 16.43 -3.09 19.54
C ARG A 279 16.54 -1.67 20.07
N ARG A 280 15.41 -1.03 20.35
CA ARG A 280 15.31 0.30 20.95
C ARG A 280 14.13 0.30 21.90
N GLU A 281 14.30 0.91 23.07
CA GLU A 281 13.19 1.03 24.02
C GLU A 281 11.98 1.72 23.39
N PRO A 282 10.75 1.26 23.70
CA PRO A 282 9.54 1.84 23.12
C PRO A 282 9.37 3.28 23.59
N VAL A 283 8.89 4.11 22.68
CA VAL A 283 8.63 5.53 22.94
C VAL A 283 7.15 5.83 22.76
N THR A 284 6.67 6.81 23.52
CA THR A 284 5.37 7.45 23.29
C THR A 284 5.60 8.93 23.06
N THR A 285 5.16 9.43 21.90
CA THR A 285 5.36 10.83 21.51
C THR A 285 4.03 11.53 21.28
N GLU A 286 3.94 12.77 21.75
CA GLU A 286 2.84 13.68 21.48
C GLU A 286 3.07 14.42 20.16
N HIS A 287 2.15 14.27 19.21
CA HIS A 287 2.17 14.90 17.90
C HIS A 287 0.89 15.69 17.63
N PRO A 288 0.92 16.73 16.78
CA PRO A 288 -0.30 17.43 16.37
C PRO A 288 -1.23 16.48 15.61
N LEU A 289 -2.52 16.50 15.95
CA LEU A 289 -3.53 15.65 15.31
C LEU A 289 -3.80 16.08 13.86
N VAL A 290 -3.65 17.38 13.58
CA VAL A 290 -3.55 17.91 12.22
C VAL A 290 -2.15 18.48 12.05
N ARG A 291 -1.41 17.98 11.08
CA ARG A 291 -0.09 18.50 10.72
C ARG A 291 -0.12 19.21 9.37
N VAL A 292 0.92 19.97 9.07
CA VAL A 292 1.16 20.53 7.74
C VAL A 292 2.35 19.83 7.09
N ASN A 293 2.20 19.45 5.82
CA ASN A 293 3.31 18.92 5.05
C ASN A 293 4.21 20.09 4.59
N PRO A 294 5.53 20.05 4.84
CA PRO A 294 6.41 21.18 4.56
C PRO A 294 6.57 21.48 3.07
N VAL A 295 6.37 20.50 2.19
CA VAL A 295 6.55 20.66 0.73
C VAL A 295 5.31 21.25 0.06
N THR A 296 4.12 20.80 0.46
CA THR A 296 2.86 21.22 -0.16
C THR A 296 2.20 22.40 0.58
N GLY A 297 2.48 22.53 1.88
CA GLY A 297 1.74 23.42 2.77
C GLY A 297 0.30 22.97 3.04
N TRP A 298 -0.03 21.70 2.75
CA TRP A 298 -1.37 21.16 2.97
C TRP A 298 -1.53 20.55 4.35
N LYS A 299 -2.72 20.74 4.93
CA LYS A 299 -3.15 20.16 6.20
C LYS A 299 -3.53 18.69 6.00
N SER A 300 -3.07 17.85 6.92
CA SER A 300 -3.27 16.41 6.91
C SER A 300 -3.61 15.93 8.31
N VAL A 301 -4.59 15.02 8.43
CA VAL A 301 -4.87 14.36 9.72
C VAL A 301 -3.73 13.39 10.03
N PHE A 302 -2.92 13.63 11.06
CA PHE A 302 -1.81 12.76 11.42
C PHE A 302 -2.26 11.70 12.44
N PHE A 303 -3.05 10.75 11.97
CA PHE A 303 -3.72 9.77 12.81
C PHE A 303 -3.67 8.36 12.21
N ASN A 304 -3.53 7.36 13.05
CA ASN A 304 -3.74 5.97 12.66
C ASN A 304 -4.12 5.07 13.86
N PRO A 305 -4.97 4.06 13.65
CA PRO A 305 -5.44 3.16 14.72
C PRO A 305 -4.34 2.30 15.33
N GLY A 306 -3.26 2.02 14.58
CA GLY A 306 -2.19 1.15 15.05
C GLY A 306 -1.35 1.75 16.18
N PHE A 307 -1.22 3.08 16.24
CA PHE A 307 -0.31 3.74 17.18
C PHE A 307 -0.96 4.83 18.04
N VAL A 308 -2.07 5.45 17.61
CA VAL A 308 -2.71 6.52 18.38
C VAL A 308 -3.54 5.95 19.51
N THR A 309 -3.21 6.31 20.75
CA THR A 309 -3.85 5.76 21.96
C THR A 309 -4.77 6.75 22.66
N LYS A 310 -4.54 8.06 22.48
CA LYS A 310 -5.25 9.11 23.23
C LYS A 310 -5.12 10.48 22.54
N ILE A 311 -6.16 11.30 22.63
CA ILE A 311 -6.10 12.74 22.32
C ILE A 311 -5.83 13.51 23.61
N VAL A 312 -4.80 14.34 23.63
CA VAL A 312 -4.35 15.07 24.82
C VAL A 312 -5.31 16.23 25.12
N GLY A 313 -5.58 16.46 26.41
CA GLY A 313 -6.49 17.53 26.84
C GLY A 313 -7.98 17.26 26.61
N VAL A 314 -8.35 16.12 26.02
CA VAL A 314 -9.74 15.76 25.72
C VAL A 314 -10.22 14.65 26.68
N PRO A 315 -11.42 14.75 27.28
CA PRO A 315 -11.99 13.69 28.12
C PRO A 315 -12.04 12.34 27.41
N LYS A 316 -11.85 11.23 28.14
CA LYS A 316 -11.73 9.90 27.54
C LYS A 316 -12.88 9.53 26.61
N ALA A 317 -14.13 9.78 27.00
CA ALA A 317 -15.30 9.45 26.18
C ALA A 317 -15.31 10.22 24.84
N GLU A 318 -14.90 11.50 24.86
CA GLU A 318 -14.76 12.32 23.65
C GLU A 318 -13.59 11.84 22.80
N SER A 319 -12.42 11.60 23.41
CA SER A 319 -11.22 11.07 22.74
C SER A 319 -11.53 9.75 22.03
N ASP A 320 -12.14 8.79 22.72
CA ASP A 320 -12.49 7.48 22.16
C ASP A 320 -13.50 7.63 21.00
N THR A 321 -14.43 8.60 21.09
CA THR A 321 -15.40 8.90 20.03
C THR A 321 -14.73 9.49 18.79
N ILE A 322 -13.83 10.46 18.96
CA ILE A 322 -13.09 11.10 17.86
C ILE A 322 -12.18 10.07 17.18
N ILE A 323 -11.45 9.26 17.95
CA ILE A 323 -10.60 8.19 17.42
C ILE A 323 -11.43 7.20 16.58
N ARG A 324 -12.60 6.78 17.09
CA ARG A 324 -13.50 5.91 16.34
C ARG A 324 -14.01 6.56 15.04
N TYR A 325 -14.36 7.84 15.09
CA TYR A 325 -14.82 8.59 13.92
C TYR A 325 -13.72 8.73 12.85
N LEU A 326 -12.49 9.09 13.24
CA LEU A 326 -11.36 9.17 12.32
C LEU A 326 -10.99 7.81 11.72
N ASN A 327 -11.07 6.74 12.51
CA ASN A 327 -10.89 5.36 12.03
C ASN A 327 -11.93 4.99 10.97
N GLU A 328 -13.19 5.37 11.20
CA GLU A 328 -14.27 5.15 10.25
C GLU A 328 -13.99 5.88 8.94
N LEU A 329 -13.68 7.18 8.98
CA LEU A 329 -13.33 7.95 7.79
C LEU A 329 -12.15 7.34 7.02
N ILE A 330 -11.07 6.96 7.71
CA ILE A 330 -9.91 6.30 7.07
C ILE A 330 -10.33 5.00 6.39
N ALA A 331 -11.26 4.24 6.96
CA ALA A 331 -11.66 2.94 6.43
C ALA A 331 -12.72 3.03 5.31
N THR A 332 -13.56 4.06 5.30
CA THR A 332 -14.76 4.10 4.45
C THR A 332 -14.77 5.21 3.38
N THR A 333 -13.84 6.16 3.42
CA THR A 333 -13.73 7.22 2.39
C THR A 333 -13.02 6.68 1.15
N GLN A 334 -13.76 6.09 0.20
CA GLN A 334 -13.16 5.41 -0.95
C GLN A 334 -12.35 6.34 -1.85
N GLU A 335 -12.74 7.61 -1.97
CA GLU A 335 -12.05 8.62 -2.78
C GLU A 335 -10.68 9.01 -2.19
N ALA A 336 -10.45 8.69 -0.92
CA ALA A 336 -9.16 8.86 -0.27
C ALA A 336 -8.22 7.67 -0.51
N HIS A 337 -8.69 6.58 -1.13
CA HIS A 337 -7.93 5.35 -1.28
C HIS A 337 -7.34 5.13 -2.66
N VAL A 338 -6.16 4.53 -2.68
CA VAL A 338 -5.62 3.83 -3.85
C VAL A 338 -5.25 2.41 -3.46
N ARG A 339 -5.55 1.45 -4.33
CA ARG A 339 -5.14 0.04 -4.18
C ARG A 339 -4.20 -0.33 -5.31
N PHE A 340 -3.00 -0.76 -4.95
CA PHE A 340 -1.99 -1.18 -5.91
C PHE A 340 -1.84 -2.70 -5.92
N GLN A 341 -2.11 -3.29 -7.08
CA GLN A 341 -1.83 -4.70 -7.33
C GLN A 341 -0.39 -4.86 -7.75
N TRP A 342 0.39 -5.61 -6.99
CA TRP A 342 1.83 -5.77 -7.22
C TRP A 342 2.13 -6.75 -8.36
N GLY A 343 3.24 -6.49 -9.05
CA GLY A 343 4.00 -7.43 -9.86
C GLY A 343 5.42 -7.63 -9.31
N LYS A 344 6.18 -8.54 -9.92
CA LYS A 344 7.60 -8.74 -9.61
C LYS A 344 8.37 -7.45 -9.96
N HIS A 345 9.27 -7.01 -9.09
CA HIS A 345 10.11 -5.82 -9.24
C HIS A 345 9.36 -4.48 -9.31
N ASP A 346 8.08 -4.46 -8.98
CA ASP A 346 7.36 -3.21 -8.80
C ASP A 346 7.80 -2.49 -7.53
N VAL A 347 7.75 -1.16 -7.58
CA VAL A 347 8.16 -0.27 -6.50
C VAL A 347 7.05 0.74 -6.23
N ALA A 348 6.72 0.93 -4.96
CA ALA A 348 5.95 2.08 -4.49
C ALA A 348 6.84 2.98 -3.64
N LEU A 349 6.72 4.29 -3.83
CA LEU A 349 7.29 5.30 -2.94
C LEU A 349 6.18 6.19 -2.40
N TRP A 350 6.06 6.31 -1.08
CA TRP A 350 5.01 7.10 -0.45
C TRP A 350 5.56 8.03 0.63
N ASP A 351 4.76 9.04 0.96
CA ASP A 351 5.02 9.97 2.05
C ASP A 351 4.24 9.51 3.30
N ASN A 352 4.95 8.92 4.27
CA ASN A 352 4.37 8.47 5.53
C ASN A 352 3.80 9.62 6.37
N ARG A 353 4.16 10.88 6.10
CA ARG A 353 3.66 12.04 6.84
C ARG A 353 2.19 12.33 6.55
N VAL A 354 1.69 11.88 5.39
CA VAL A 354 0.36 12.27 4.87
C VAL A 354 -0.45 11.09 4.35
N THR A 355 0.02 9.87 4.63
CA THR A 355 -0.68 8.65 4.27
C THR A 355 -0.68 7.66 5.42
N SER A 356 -1.76 6.88 5.51
CA SER A 356 -1.71 5.55 6.11
C SER A 356 -1.81 4.51 5.02
N HIS A 357 -1.36 3.30 5.30
CA HIS A 357 -1.46 2.17 4.40
C HIS A 357 -1.85 0.90 5.14
N SER A 358 -2.36 -0.07 4.39
CA SER A 358 -2.78 -1.38 4.90
C SER A 358 -2.41 -2.47 3.89
N ALA A 359 -1.85 -3.56 4.41
CA ALA A 359 -1.58 -4.75 3.62
C ALA A 359 -2.90 -5.54 3.42
N SER A 360 -3.16 -6.01 2.20
CA SER A 360 -4.20 -7.00 1.98
C SER A 360 -3.68 -8.40 2.26
N TYR A 361 -4.53 -9.23 2.88
CA TYR A 361 -4.22 -10.62 3.24
C TYR A 361 -5.10 -11.60 2.44
N GLY A 362 -4.87 -12.90 2.61
CA GLY A 362 -5.65 -13.95 1.95
C GLY A 362 -5.10 -14.42 0.61
N PHE A 363 -3.79 -14.26 0.38
CA PHE A 363 -3.08 -14.75 -0.81
C PHE A 363 -2.28 -16.05 -0.55
N THR A 364 -2.55 -16.76 0.54
CA THR A 364 -1.98 -18.10 0.79
C THR A 364 -2.38 -19.05 -0.36
N PRO A 365 -1.45 -19.86 -0.92
CA PRO A 365 -0.12 -20.20 -0.41
C PRO A 365 1.03 -19.44 -1.06
N HIS A 366 0.78 -18.32 -1.73
CA HIS A 366 1.84 -17.57 -2.40
C HIS A 366 2.87 -17.03 -1.40
N ARG A 367 4.15 -17.11 -1.79
CA ARG A 367 5.21 -16.33 -1.14
C ARG A 367 5.05 -14.86 -1.51
N ARG A 368 5.31 -13.97 -0.56
CA ARG A 368 5.51 -12.54 -0.80
C ARG A 368 6.78 -12.10 -0.10
N HIS A 369 7.74 -11.57 -0.84
CA HIS A 369 8.99 -11.03 -0.31
C HIS A 369 9.22 -9.63 -0.88
N ALA A 370 9.30 -8.65 0.01
CA ALA A 370 9.56 -7.27 -0.33
C ALA A 370 10.53 -6.65 0.67
N VAL A 371 11.26 -5.63 0.21
CA VAL A 371 12.22 -4.88 1.02
C VAL A 371 11.83 -3.41 1.05
N ARG A 372 11.90 -2.83 2.25
CA ARG A 372 11.49 -1.46 2.53
C ARG A 372 12.66 -0.65 3.07
N VAL A 373 12.81 0.55 2.53
CA VAL A 373 13.77 1.56 3.00
C VAL A 373 13.01 2.85 3.26
N ALA A 374 13.21 3.42 4.44
CA ALA A 374 12.53 4.64 4.88
C ALA A 374 13.56 5.68 5.31
N ALA A 375 13.31 6.95 4.99
CA ALA A 375 14.12 8.08 5.45
C ALA A 375 13.42 8.81 6.60
N THR A 376 14.15 9.11 7.67
CA THR A 376 13.70 9.98 8.77
C THR A 376 13.39 11.39 8.27
N ALA A 377 12.31 11.99 8.78
CA ALA A 377 11.80 13.29 8.34
C ALA A 377 11.94 14.41 9.39
N GLU A 378 11.22 15.51 9.17
CA GLU A 378 11.02 16.54 10.17
C GLU A 378 10.15 16.05 11.34
N ARG A 379 10.29 16.73 12.50
CA ARG A 379 9.33 16.57 13.60
C ARG A 379 7.96 17.07 13.13
N PRO A 380 6.86 16.31 13.29
CA PRO A 380 5.53 16.77 12.89
C PRO A 380 5.16 18.09 13.56
N TYR A 381 4.62 19.02 12.77
CA TYR A 381 4.22 20.34 13.25
C TYR A 381 2.89 20.76 12.63
N PHE A 382 2.19 21.64 13.34
CA PHE A 382 1.01 22.33 12.83
C PHE A 382 1.39 23.75 12.40
N ASP A 383 0.83 24.22 11.29
CA ASP A 383 0.93 25.61 10.84
C ASP A 383 -0.49 26.13 10.55
N PRO A 384 -0.95 27.21 11.24
CA PRO A 384 -2.27 27.79 11.01
C PRO A 384 -2.44 28.33 9.57
N GLN A 385 -1.36 28.63 8.85
CA GLN A 385 -1.38 29.04 7.44
C GLN A 385 -1.51 27.88 6.46
N GLY A 386 -1.47 26.63 6.95
CA GLY A 386 -1.70 25.44 6.14
C GLY A 386 -3.06 25.47 5.44
N ARG A 387 -3.13 24.85 4.26
CA ARG A 387 -4.29 24.91 3.36
C ARG A 387 -4.94 23.54 3.17
N SER A 388 -6.20 23.50 2.78
CA SER A 388 -6.84 22.27 2.30
C SER A 388 -6.38 21.93 0.87
N GLN A 389 -6.16 20.64 0.59
CA GLN A 389 -5.83 20.18 -0.76
C GLN A 389 -7.02 20.42 -1.70
N GLU A 390 -8.22 20.01 -1.29
CA GLU A 390 -9.46 20.22 -2.05
C GLU A 390 -9.72 21.70 -2.34
N GLU A 391 -9.58 22.59 -1.36
CA GLU A 391 -9.83 24.02 -1.59
C GLU A 391 -8.86 24.62 -2.60
N GLU A 392 -7.57 24.26 -2.52
CA GLU A 392 -6.56 24.71 -3.47
C GLU A 392 -6.81 24.18 -4.88
N HIS A 393 -7.11 22.89 -4.99
CA HIS A 393 -7.47 22.23 -6.25
C HIS A 393 -8.72 22.85 -6.88
N ASN A 394 -9.78 23.04 -6.09
CA ASN A 394 -11.02 23.66 -6.54
C ASN A 394 -10.77 25.08 -7.05
N LYS A 395 -9.96 25.87 -6.34
CA LYS A 395 -9.56 27.22 -6.80
C LYS A 395 -8.77 27.17 -8.10
N LYS A 396 -7.82 26.23 -8.23
CA LYS A 396 -6.98 26.07 -9.44
C LYS A 396 -7.82 25.72 -10.67
N TRP A 397 -8.85 24.90 -10.51
CA TRP A 397 -9.67 24.39 -11.63
C TRP A 397 -11.03 25.06 -11.76
N GLY A 398 -11.36 26.05 -10.92
CA GLY A 398 -12.65 26.74 -10.94
C GLY A 398 -13.83 25.83 -10.54
N LEU A 399 -13.60 24.83 -9.69
CA LEU A 399 -14.63 23.91 -9.21
C LEU A 399 -15.39 24.51 -8.02
N PRO A 400 -16.70 24.20 -7.87
CA PRO A 400 -17.47 24.63 -6.71
C PRO A 400 -16.97 23.94 -5.43
N GLN A 401 -17.07 24.64 -4.30
CA GLN A 401 -16.81 24.04 -2.99
C GLN A 401 -17.95 23.09 -2.61
N THR A 402 -17.58 21.94 -2.06
CA THR A 402 -18.53 20.94 -1.58
C THR A 402 -19.33 21.49 -0.40
N ASN A 403 -20.67 21.44 -0.48
CA ASN A 403 -21.51 21.76 0.68
C ASN A 403 -21.51 20.57 1.66
N LYS A 404 -20.98 20.78 2.87
CA LYS A 404 -20.83 19.74 3.91
C LYS A 404 -21.89 19.81 5.01
N ASP A 405 -22.99 20.52 4.79
CA ASP A 405 -24.06 20.71 5.78
C ASP A 405 -25.07 19.54 5.85
N GLY A 406 -24.86 18.50 5.04
CA GLY A 406 -25.74 17.33 4.97
C GLY A 406 -27.12 17.60 4.36
N SER A 407 -27.35 18.78 3.78
CA SER A 407 -28.63 19.20 3.24
C SER A 407 -28.51 19.53 1.75
N ARG A 408 -28.91 18.59 0.86
CA ARG A 408 -29.39 18.81 -0.54
C ARG A 408 -29.54 17.51 -1.34
N PRO A 409 -30.29 17.53 -2.47
CA PRO A 409 -30.73 16.34 -3.18
C PRO A 409 -29.59 15.68 -3.95
N SER A 410 -29.69 14.36 -4.05
CA SER A 410 -28.66 13.45 -4.56
C SER A 410 -28.47 13.48 -6.08
N ASN A 411 -27.24 13.12 -6.51
CA ASN A 411 -26.91 12.35 -7.72
C ASN A 411 -25.37 12.22 -7.89
N TYR A 412 -24.90 10.97 -7.90
CA TYR A 412 -23.95 10.36 -8.87
C TYR A 412 -24.36 8.88 -9.09
N ASN A 413 -25.14 8.34 -8.14
CA ASN A 413 -26.33 7.50 -8.33
C ASN A 413 -27.11 7.54 -7.00
N ASP A 414 -28.16 8.35 -6.87
CA ASP A 414 -29.21 7.99 -5.90
C ASP A 414 -29.84 6.65 -6.32
#